data_AF-A0A183PXD1-F1
#
_entry.id   AF-A0A183PXD1-F1
#
_cell.length_a   1.000
_cell.length_b   1.000
_cell.length_c   1.000
_cell.angle_alpha   90.00
_cell.angle_beta   90.00
_cell.angle_gamma   90.00
#
_symmetry.space_group_name_H-M   'P 1'
#
loop_
_entity.id
_entity.type
_entity.pdbx_description
1 polymer ?
#
loop_
_entity_poly.entity_id
_entity_poly.type
_entity_poly.pdbx_seq_one_letter_code
_entity_poly.pdbx_strand_id
1 'polypeptide(L)'
;MNSPINLSPIALDCEMVGVGLKNSNALGRISIVDYEGEVLCDVIVKPEGEICDYRTKWSGIREEDMSRAIPYSYVRERVEKIIHVST
;
A
#
# COMPACT_ATOMS: atom_id res chain seq x y z
N MET A 1 -32.50 -3.46 1.35
CA MET A 1 -32.06 -4.70 0.68
C MET A 1 -30.59 -4.84 1.03
N ASN A 2 -30.25 -5.77 1.92
CA ASN A 2 -28.85 -5.96 2.32
C ASN A 2 -28.16 -6.70 1.17
N SER A 3 -27.21 -6.05 0.52
CA SER A 3 -26.30 -6.73 -0.42
C SER A 3 -25.60 -7.87 0.33
N PRO A 4 -25.37 -9.03 -0.31
CA PRO A 4 -24.65 -10.12 0.34
C PRO A 4 -23.29 -9.60 0.81
N ILE A 5 -22.95 -9.92 2.07
CA ILE A 5 -21.64 -9.62 2.62
C ILE A 5 -20.63 -10.37 1.73
N ASN A 6 -19.86 -9.63 0.94
CA ASN A 6 -18.81 -10.22 0.13
C ASN A 6 -17.67 -10.61 1.08
N LEU A 7 -17.70 -11.86 1.54
CA LEU A 7 -16.72 -12.48 2.43
C LEU A 7 -15.52 -13.08 1.66
N SER A 8 -15.36 -12.72 0.38
CA SER A 8 -14.26 -13.27 -0.43
C SER A 8 -12.91 -12.86 0.17
N PRO A 9 -11.98 -13.81 0.38
CA PRO A 9 -10.66 -13.49 0.88
C PRO A 9 -9.90 -12.61 -0.11
N ILE A 10 -9.04 -11.75 0.43
CA ILE A 10 -8.10 -10.92 -0.32
C ILE A 10 -6.68 -11.26 0.11
N ALA A 11 -5.73 -11.07 -0.79
CA ALA A 11 -4.30 -11.09 -0.45
C ALA A 11 -3.77 -9.66 -0.43
N LEU A 12 -2.90 -9.36 0.54
CA LEU A 12 -2.28 -8.05 0.73
C LEU A 12 -0.79 -8.23 0.96
N ASP A 13 0.00 -7.45 0.25
CA ASP A 13 1.44 -7.38 0.41
C ASP A 13 1.92 -5.93 0.39
N CYS A 14 2.96 -5.65 1.17
CA CYS A 14 3.48 -4.30 1.39
C CYS A 14 5.00 -4.30 1.25
N GLU A 15 5.51 -3.30 0.54
CA GLU A 15 6.94 -3.02 0.49
C GLU A 15 7.26 -1.80 1.33
N MET A 16 8.32 -1.88 2.13
CA MET A 16 8.73 -0.80 3.02
C MET A 16 9.98 -0.10 2.52
N VAL A 17 10.02 1.21 2.75
CA VAL A 17 11.20 2.08 2.62
C VAL A 17 11.64 2.55 4.01
N GLY A 18 12.84 3.09 4.07
CA GLY A 18 13.43 3.74 5.22
C GLY A 18 13.19 5.25 5.24
N VAL A 19 12.67 5.78 6.35
CA VAL A 19 12.47 7.22 6.54
C VAL A 19 13.19 7.78 7.77
N GLY A 20 13.63 9.03 7.64
CA GLY A 20 14.25 9.82 8.70
C GLY A 20 15.59 9.29 9.22
N LEU A 21 16.13 9.96 10.25
CA LEU A 21 17.48 9.69 10.77
C LEU A 21 17.68 8.27 11.33
N LYS A 22 16.60 7.61 11.73
CA LYS A 22 16.64 6.24 12.29
C LYS A 22 16.39 5.15 11.25
N ASN A 23 16.26 5.48 9.96
CA ASN A 23 15.89 4.54 8.90
C ASN A 23 14.67 3.68 9.31
N SER A 24 13.63 4.35 9.82
CA SER A 24 12.43 3.66 10.32
C SER A 24 11.59 3.15 9.17
N ASN A 25 10.90 2.01 9.37
CA ASN A 25 10.07 1.40 8.32
C ASN A 25 8.86 2.29 8.02
N ALA A 26 8.66 2.63 6.75
CA ALA A 26 7.45 3.28 6.26
C ALA A 26 6.97 2.61 4.95
N LEU A 27 5.67 2.73 4.66
CA LEU A 27 5.07 2.11 3.48
C LEU A 27 5.57 2.78 2.19
N GLY A 28 6.10 2.00 1.26
CA GLY A 28 6.54 2.45 -0.07
C GLY A 28 5.71 1.89 -1.22
N ARG A 29 5.10 0.72 -1.07
CA ARG A 29 4.14 0.15 -2.02
C ARG A 29 3.15 -0.73 -1.27
N ILE A 30 1.92 -0.79 -1.75
CA ILE A 30 0.94 -1.80 -1.34
C ILE A 30 0.30 -2.43 -2.56
N SER A 31 0.12 -3.74 -2.51
CA SER A 31 -0.61 -4.53 -3.51
C SER A 31 -1.72 -5.32 -2.81
N ILE A 32 -2.92 -5.28 -3.37
CA ILE A 32 -4.09 -6.04 -2.90
C ILE A 32 -4.77 -6.65 -4.11
N VAL A 33 -5.03 -7.96 -4.04
CA VAL A 33 -5.79 -8.72 -5.04
C VAL A 33 -6.94 -9.46 -4.37
N ASP A 34 -8.01 -9.70 -5.13
CA ASP A 34 -9.09 -10.60 -4.69
C ASP A 34 -8.75 -12.09 -4.93
N TYR A 35 -9.69 -12.97 -4.58
CA TYR A 35 -9.53 -14.41 -4.73
C TYR A 35 -9.30 -14.87 -6.19
N GLU A 36 -9.84 -14.14 -7.16
CA GLU A 36 -9.66 -14.45 -8.59
C GLU A 36 -8.38 -13.84 -9.16
N GLY A 37 -7.65 -13.07 -8.35
CA GLY A 37 -6.41 -12.40 -8.73
C GLY A 37 -6.63 -11.01 -9.35
N GLU A 38 -7.84 -10.45 -9.30
CA GLU A 38 -8.10 -9.11 -9.79
C GLU A 38 -7.46 -8.06 -8.86
N VAL A 39 -6.79 -7.07 -9.45
CA VAL A 39 -6.06 -6.04 -8.70
C VAL A 39 -7.04 -5.01 -8.13
N LEU A 40 -7.21 -5.04 -6.81
CA LEU A 40 -8.03 -4.07 -6.09
C LEU A 40 -7.25 -2.78 -5.77
N CYS A 41 -5.94 -2.91 -5.52
CA CYS A 41 -5.03 -1.80 -5.24
C CYS A 41 -3.59 -2.20 -5.60
N ASP A 42 -2.88 -1.41 -6.40
CA ASP A 42 -1.43 -1.54 -6.56
C ASP A 42 -0.85 -0.13 -6.79
N VAL A 43 -0.23 0.43 -5.76
CA VAL A 43 0.19 1.83 -5.76
C VAL A 43 1.53 2.01 -5.06
N ILE A 44 2.35 2.92 -5.60
CA ILE A 44 3.51 3.46 -4.88
C ILE A 44 3.00 4.51 -3.89
N VAL A 45 3.51 4.43 -2.68
CA VAL A 45 3.08 5.25 -1.56
C VAL A 45 4.19 6.23 -1.21
N LYS A 46 3.82 7.50 -1.10
CA LYS A 46 4.70 8.51 -0.51
C LYS A 46 4.51 8.46 1.01
N PRO A 47 5.51 7.98 1.77
CA PRO A 47 5.40 7.87 3.22
C PRO A 47 5.40 9.25 3.89
N GLU A 48 4.98 9.28 5.15
CA GLU A 48 5.18 10.45 6.01
C GLU A 48 6.66 10.50 6.44
N GLY A 49 7.38 11.53 6.00
CA GLY A 49 8.81 11.70 6.26
C GLY A 49 9.67 11.67 5.00
N GLU A 50 10.93 12.10 5.14
CA GLU A 50 11.91 12.05 4.06
C GLU A 50 12.48 10.62 3.94
N ILE A 51 12.41 10.06 2.72
CA ILE A 51 12.99 8.75 2.42
C ILE A 51 14.51 8.90 2.42
N CYS A 52 15.19 8.12 3.26
CA CYS A 52 16.64 8.05 3.31
C CYS A 52 17.20 6.76 2.70
N ASP A 53 16.36 5.72 2.56
CA ASP A 53 16.75 4.42 2.02
C ASP A 53 15.55 3.76 1.33
N TYR A 54 15.61 3.61 0.01
CA TYR A 54 14.54 2.96 -0.75
C TYR A 54 14.47 1.46 -0.55
N ARG A 55 15.52 0.84 0.00
CA ARG A 55 15.59 -0.61 0.23
C ARG A 55 15.40 -1.41 -1.06
N THR A 56 15.79 -0.85 -2.21
CA THR A 56 15.51 -1.35 -3.56
C THR A 56 15.87 -2.82 -3.76
N LYS A 57 16.91 -3.33 -3.08
CA LYS A 57 17.29 -4.75 -3.14
C LYS A 57 16.15 -5.68 -2.69
N TRP A 58 15.30 -5.22 -1.78
CA TRP A 58 14.18 -5.96 -1.22
C TRP A 58 12.85 -5.43 -1.77
N SER A 59 12.65 -4.11 -1.74
CA SER A 59 11.38 -3.47 -2.11
C SER A 59 11.15 -3.34 -3.62
N GLY A 60 12.22 -3.38 -4.42
CA GLY A 60 12.18 -3.01 -5.84
C GLY A 60 11.92 -1.53 -6.13
N ILE A 61 11.63 -0.71 -5.11
CA ILE A 61 11.28 0.71 -5.26
C ILE A 61 12.53 1.53 -5.56
N ARG A 62 12.42 2.44 -6.52
CA ARG A 62 13.45 3.42 -6.89
C ARG A 62 12.96 4.84 -6.66
N GLU A 63 13.89 5.79 -6.60
CA GLU A 63 13.55 7.21 -6.50
C GLU A 63 12.63 7.69 -7.63
N GLU A 64 12.85 7.21 -8.85
CA GLU A 64 12.02 7.52 -10.02
C GLU A 64 10.56 7.07 -9.87
N ASP A 65 10.29 6.00 -9.10
CA ASP A 65 8.94 5.55 -8.79
C ASP A 65 8.16 6.57 -7.95
N MET A 66 8.85 7.48 -7.23
CA MET A 66 8.18 8.49 -6.41
C MET A 66 7.46 9.54 -7.24
N SER A 67 7.74 9.63 -8.55
CA SER A 67 7.00 10.50 -9.48
C SER A 67 5.53 10.08 -9.66
N ARG A 68 5.22 8.80 -9.43
CA ARG A 68 3.86 8.23 -9.45
C ARG A 68 3.30 7.93 -8.06
N ALA A 69 4.03 8.30 -7.00
CA ALA A 69 3.61 8.01 -5.63
C ALA A 69 2.43 8.88 -5.20
N ILE A 70 1.46 8.27 -4.50
CA ILE A 70 0.34 8.98 -3.90
C ILE A 70 0.48 9.06 -2.38
N PRO A 71 -0.09 10.08 -1.72
CA PRO A 71 0.09 10.28 -0.27
C PRO A 71 -0.43 9.12 0.56
N TYR A 72 0.31 8.75 1.61
CA TYR A 72 -0.04 7.69 2.55
C TYR A 72 -1.49 7.77 3.08
N SER A 73 -1.96 8.98 3.42
CA SER A 73 -3.32 9.19 3.93
C SER A 73 -4.40 8.74 2.95
N TYR A 74 -4.22 9.02 1.66
CA TYR A 74 -5.17 8.61 0.62
C TYR A 74 -5.16 7.09 0.42
N VAL A 75 -3.97 6.48 0.47
CA VAL A 75 -3.83 5.02 0.37
C VAL A 75 -4.51 4.35 1.54
N ARG A 76 -4.31 4.84 2.77
CA ARG A 76 -4.94 4.32 3.97
C ARG A 76 -6.46 4.34 3.86
N GLU A 77 -7.06 5.48 3.48
CA GLU A 77 -8.52 5.59 3.30
C GLU A 77 -9.03 4.59 2.24
N ARG A 78 -8.29 4.42 1.13
CA ARG A 78 -8.63 3.45 0.09
C ARG A 78 -8.57 2.02 0.60
N VAL A 79 -7.51 1.65 1.33
CA VAL A 79 -7.33 0.32 1.90
C VAL A 79 -8.40 0.02 2.95
N GLU A 80 -8.72 0.98 3.82
CA GLU A 80 -9.80 0.86 4.80
C GLU A 80 -11.14 0.51 4.12
N LYS A 81 -11.46 1.12 2.97
CA LYS A 81 -12.67 0.78 2.18
C LYS A 81 -12.62 -0.62 1.56
N ILE A 82 -11.44 -1.16 1.28
CA ILE A 82 -11.28 -2.51 0.72
C ILE A 82 -11.41 -3.57 1.83
N ILE A 83 -10.80 -3.33 2.99
CA ILE A 83 -10.71 -4.33 4.06
C ILE A 83 -11.86 -4.26 5.07
N HIS A 84 -12.54 -3.11 5.20
CA HIS A 84 -13.70 -2.98 6.06
C HIS A 84 -14.98 -3.27 5.31
N VAL A 85 -15.65 -4.35 5.73
CA VAL A 85 -17.06 -4.57 5.42
C VAL A 85 -17.88 -3.53 6.19
N SER A 86 -18.68 -2.73 5.48
CA SER A 86 -19.66 -1.85 6.14
C SER A 86 -20.70 -2.72 6.84
N THR A 87 -20.68 -2.70 8.18
CA THR A 87 -21.64 -3.40 9.05
C THR A 87 -23.01 -2.73 9.07
#